data_AF-A0A6V8NYN3-F1
#
_entry.id   AF-A0A6V8NYN3-F1
#
_cell.length_a   1.000
_cell.length_b   1.000
_cell.length_c   1.000
_cell.angle_alpha   90.00
_cell.angle_beta   90.00
_cell.angle_gamma   90.00
#
_symmetry.space_group_name_H-M   'P 1'
#
loop_
_entity.id
_entity.type
_entity.pdbx_description
1 polymer ?
#
loop_
_entity_poly.entity_id
_entity_poly.type
_entity_poly.pdbx_seq_one_letter_code
_entity_poly.pdbx_strand_id
1 'polypeptide(L)'
;MPVAIAIFYGEKGDPVPAVLIAANYGGDADTVGAMVGGICGAFSGIEAFPRQYIEKIERVNNLGLEVYPRKLARLVQDEAR
;
A
#
# COMPACT_ATOMS: atom_id res chain seq x y z
N MET A 1 -10.24 10.04 2.31
CA MET A 1 -10.75 8.86 1.59
C MET A 1 -11.12 9.12 0.12
N PRO A 2 -11.93 10.13 -0.27
CA PRO A 2 -12.28 10.34 -1.70
C PRO A 2 -11.06 10.58 -2.59
N VAL A 3 -10.08 11.34 -2.11
CA VAL A 3 -8.80 11.58 -2.81
C VAL A 3 -8.04 10.28 -3.08
N ALA A 4 -7.98 9.37 -2.11
CA ALA A 4 -7.29 8.09 -2.28
C ALA A 4 -7.94 7.22 -3.37
N ILE A 5 -9.28 7.18 -3.42
CA ILE A 5 -10.02 6.45 -4.46
C ILE A 5 -9.79 7.09 -5.83
N ALA A 6 -9.81 8.43 -5.91
CA ALA A 6 -9.56 9.15 -7.16
C ALA A 6 -8.14 8.90 -7.70
N ILE A 7 -7.13 8.94 -6.83
CA ILE A 7 -5.74 8.62 -7.21
C ILE A 7 -5.61 7.17 -7.66
N PHE A 8 -6.15 6.22 -6.89
CA PHE A 8 -6.16 4.80 -7.26
C PHE A 8 -6.77 4.57 -8.64
N TYR A 9 -7.92 5.19 -8.91
CA TYR A 9 -8.61 5.08 -10.19
C TYR A 9 -7.81 5.71 -11.33
N GLY A 10 -7.26 6.92 -11.11
CA GLY A 10 -6.46 7.64 -12.11
C GLY A 10 -5.20 6.89 -12.52
N GLU A 11 -4.51 6.29 -11.55
CA GLU A 11 -3.28 5.52 -11.77
C GLU A 11 -3.53 4.03 -12.06
N LYS A 12 -4.80 3.63 -12.24
CA LYS A 12 -5.21 2.26 -12.60
C LYS A 12 -4.65 1.20 -11.63
N GLY A 13 -4.51 1.56 -10.37
CA GLY A 13 -3.96 0.69 -9.33
C GLY A 13 -2.44 0.48 -9.39
N ASP A 14 -1.69 1.18 -10.24
CA ASP A 14 -0.23 1.16 -10.16
C ASP A 14 0.23 1.88 -8.87
N PRO A 15 0.84 1.18 -7.92
CA PRO A 15 1.17 1.77 -6.62
C PRO A 15 2.20 2.89 -6.71
N VAL A 16 3.17 2.83 -7.62
CA VAL A 16 4.30 3.77 -7.64
C VAL A 16 3.88 5.19 -8.00
N PRO A 17 3.25 5.46 -9.17
CA PRO A 17 2.79 6.79 -9.49
C PRO A 17 1.68 7.24 -8.53
N ALA A 18 0.85 6.33 -8.03
CA ALA A 18 -0.22 6.65 -7.09
C ALA A 18 0.31 7.20 -5.75
N VAL A 19 1.29 6.53 -5.12
CA VAL A 19 1.86 7.03 -3.85
C VAL A 19 2.69 8.30 -4.06
N LEU A 20 3.30 8.47 -5.23
CA LEU A 20 4.00 9.72 -5.59
C LEU A 20 3.03 10.88 -5.73
N ILE A 21 1.86 10.68 -6.36
CA ILE A 21 0.82 11.71 -6.42
C ILE A 21 0.31 12.01 -5.01
N ALA A 22 0.03 11.00 -4.19
CA ALA A 22 -0.40 11.20 -2.81
C ALA A 22 0.59 12.04 -1.98
N ALA A 23 1.90 11.76 -2.13
CA ALA A 23 2.95 12.51 -1.45
C ALA A 23 3.06 13.97 -1.93
N ASN A 24 2.78 14.24 -3.20
CA ASN A 24 2.89 15.58 -3.80
C ASN A 24 1.57 16.38 -3.80
N TYR A 25 0.43 15.75 -3.57
CA TYR A 25 -0.89 16.39 -3.56
C TYR A 25 -1.04 17.41 -2.42
N GLY A 26 -0.28 17.24 -1.33
CA GLY A 26 -0.29 18.12 -0.16
C GLY A 26 -1.41 17.81 0.84
N GLY A 27 -1.47 18.59 1.91
CA GLY A 27 -2.37 18.35 3.05
C GLY A 27 -1.88 17.20 3.93
N ASP A 28 -2.77 16.25 4.21
CA ASP A 28 -2.52 15.04 5.03
C ASP A 28 -1.97 13.91 4.15
N ALA A 29 -0.75 14.13 3.67
CA ALA A 29 -0.12 13.30 2.65
C ALA A 29 0.23 11.88 3.16
N ASP A 30 0.56 11.74 4.44
CA ASP A 30 0.85 10.45 5.07
C ASP A 30 -0.42 9.59 5.17
N THR A 31 -1.54 10.17 5.62
CA THR A 31 -2.81 9.43 5.69
C THR A 31 -3.31 9.04 4.29
N VAL A 32 -3.25 9.97 3.33
CA VAL A 32 -3.62 9.67 1.93
C VAL A 32 -2.67 8.64 1.32
N GLY A 33 -1.37 8.77 1.54
CA GLY A 33 -0.35 7.84 1.05
C GLY A 33 -0.55 6.42 1.61
N ALA A 34 -0.86 6.29 2.90
CA ALA A 34 -1.17 5.00 3.52
C ALA A 34 -2.41 4.35 2.89
N MET A 35 -3.49 5.10 2.69
CA MET A 35 -4.71 4.59 2.04
C MET A 35 -4.45 4.18 0.58
N VAL A 36 -3.78 5.04 -0.21
CA VAL A 36 -3.46 4.76 -1.62
C VAL A 36 -2.55 3.55 -1.75
N GLY A 37 -1.48 3.48 -0.97
CA GLY A 37 -0.55 2.35 -0.97
C GLY A 37 -1.23 1.04 -0.58
N GLY A 38 -2.11 1.06 0.43
CA GLY A 38 -2.88 -0.10 0.84
C GLY A 38 -3.83 -0.61 -0.25
N ILE A 39 -4.59 0.28 -0.90
CA ILE A 39 -5.54 -0.10 -1.97
C ILE A 39 -4.79 -0.60 -3.20
N CYS A 40 -3.78 0.13 -3.69
CA CYS A 40 -2.98 -0.30 -4.84
C CYS A 40 -2.24 -1.62 -4.56
N GLY A 41 -1.71 -1.81 -3.35
CA GLY A 41 -1.03 -3.04 -2.97
C GLY A 41 -1.96 -4.25 -2.87
N ALA A 42 -3.19 -4.06 -2.38
CA ALA A 42 -4.20 -5.10 -2.38
C ALA A 42 -4.65 -5.49 -3.80
N PHE A 43 -4.73 -4.52 -4.72
CA PHE A 43 -5.17 -4.72 -6.09
C PHE A 43 -4.08 -5.29 -7.02
N SER A 44 -2.91 -4.67 -7.04
CA SER A 44 -1.80 -5.02 -7.95
C SER A 44 -0.81 -6.03 -7.35
N GLY A 45 -0.94 -6.34 -6.06
CA GLY A 45 -0.03 -7.22 -5.33
C GLY A 45 1.26 -6.53 -4.87
N ILE A 46 1.95 -7.15 -3.92
CA ILE A 46 3.17 -6.60 -3.30
C ILE A 46 4.31 -6.44 -4.31
N GLU A 47 4.39 -7.31 -5.32
CA GLU A 47 5.41 -7.28 -6.37
C GLU A 47 5.32 -6.06 -7.30
N ALA A 48 4.19 -5.33 -7.27
CA ALA A 48 4.07 -4.06 -8.00
C ALA A 48 4.86 -2.93 -7.34
N PHE A 49 5.26 -3.06 -6.07
CA PHE A 49 6.18 -2.12 -5.44
C PHE A 49 7.63 -2.46 -5.80
N PRO A 50 8.48 -1.46 -6.12
CA PRO A 50 9.91 -1.67 -6.24
C PRO A 50 10.48 -2.26 -4.96
N ARG A 51 11.13 -3.42 -5.06
CA ARG A 51 11.71 -4.14 -3.92
C ARG A 51 12.57 -3.25 -3.01
N GLN A 52 13.35 -2.35 -3.62
CA GLN A 52 14.18 -1.37 -2.90
C GLN A 52 13.39 -0.46 -1.95
N TYR A 53 12.12 -0.16 -2.22
CA TYR A 53 11.29 0.66 -1.34
C TYR A 53 10.91 -0.12 -0.08
N ILE A 54 10.47 -1.35 -0.26
CA ILE A 54 10.11 -2.25 0.85
C ILE A 54 11.33 -2.51 1.75
N GLU A 55 12.48 -2.83 1.13
CA GLU A 55 13.74 -3.03 1.86
C GLU A 55 14.17 -1.79 2.63
N LYS A 56 14.03 -0.59 2.04
CA LYS A 56 14.35 0.66 2.72
C LYS A 56 13.44 0.92 3.91
N ILE A 57 12.12 0.72 3.75
CA ILE A 57 11.14 0.92 4.83
C ILE A 57 11.43 -0.04 5.98
N GLU A 58 11.62 -1.33 5.69
CA GLU A 58 11.91 -2.34 6.70
C GLU A 58 13.24 -2.05 7.40
N ARG A 59 14.30 -1.73 6.66
CA ARG A 59 15.62 -1.42 7.25
C ARG A 59 15.58 -0.21 8.19
N VAL A 60 14.79 0.82 7.85
CA VAL A 60 14.71 2.05 8.65
C VAL A 60 13.80 1.89 9.86
N ASN A 61 12.72 1.11 9.75
CA ASN A 61 11.65 1.09 10.75
C ASN A 61 11.54 -0.24 11.53
N ASN A 62 12.13 -1.33 11.04
CA ASN A 62 12.10 -2.67 11.64
C ASN A 62 10.69 -3.12 12.02
N LEU A 63 9.78 -3.12 11.05
CA LEU A 63 8.34 -3.31 11.24
C LEU A 63 7.91 -4.77 11.17
N GLY A 64 8.72 -5.64 10.57
CA GLY A 64 8.31 -6.99 10.22
C GLY A 64 7.14 -6.98 9.24
N LEU A 65 7.26 -6.22 8.13
CA LEU A 65 6.18 -5.95 7.17
C LEU A 65 5.45 -7.21 6.66
N GLU A 66 6.09 -8.39 6.68
CA GLU A 66 5.46 -9.64 6.25
C GLU A 66 4.60 -10.33 7.32
N VAL A 67 4.80 -10.04 8.61
CA VAL A 67 4.22 -10.84 9.71
C VAL A 67 2.71 -10.70 9.76
N TYR A 68 2.21 -9.46 9.83
CA TYR A 68 0.77 -9.20 9.99
C TYR A 68 -0.04 -9.47 8.73
N PRO A 69 0.38 -9.05 7.52
CA PRO A 69 -0.36 -9.37 6.30
C PRO A 69 -0.51 -10.88 6.09
N ARG A 70 0.52 -11.68 6.37
CA ARG A 70 0.44 -13.14 6.26
C ARG A 70 -0.49 -13.75 7.31
N LYS A 71 -0.46 -13.26 8.56
CA LYS A 71 -1.40 -13.71 9.61
C LYS A 71 -2.85 -13.39 9.25
N LEU A 72 -3.12 -12.16 8.81
CA LEU A 72 -4.45 -11.72 8.37
C LEU A 72 -4.94 -12.54 7.17
N ALA A 73 -4.10 -12.77 6.16
CA ALA A 73 -4.47 -13.59 5.00
C ALA A 73 -4.87 -15.02 5.40
N ARG A 74 -4.14 -15.63 6.35
CA ARG A 74 -4.48 -16.96 6.88
C ARG A 74 -5.83 -16.97 7.60
N LEU A 75 -6.07 -15.99 8.49
CA LEU A 75 -7.35 -15.87 9.21
C LEU A 75 -8.54 -15.77 8.25
N VAL A 76 -8.42 -14.95 7.20
CA VAL A 76 -9.48 -14.81 6.18
C VAL A 76 -9.71 -16.11 5.41
N GLN A 77 -8.64 -16.87 5.11
CA GLN A 77 -8.75 -18.17 4.43
C GLN A 77 -9.39 -19.24 5.32
N ASP A 78 -9.12 -19.22 6.63
CA ASP A 78 -9.68 -20.16 7.59
C ASP A 78 -11.17 -19.90 7.85
N GLU A 79 -11.62 -18.63 7.87
CA GLU A 79 -13.05 -18.27 7.99
C GLU A 79 -13.85 -18.54 6.71
N ALA A 80 -13.21 -18.52 5.54
CA ALA A 80 -13.86 -18.77 4.26
C ALA A 80 -14.10 -20.26 3.96
N ARG A 81 -13.70 -21.17 4.86
CA ARG A 81 -13.83 -22.62 4.76
C ARG A 81 -14.95 -23.16 5.64
#